data_AF-A0A7J5W8W0-F1
#
_entry.id   AF-A0A7J5W8W0-F1
#
_cell.length_a   1.000
_cell.length_b   1.000
_cell.length_c   1.000
_cell.angle_alpha   90.00
_cell.angle_beta   90.00
_cell.angle_gamma   90.00
#
_symmetry.space_group_name_H-M   'P 1'
#
loop_
_entity.id
_entity.type
_entity.pdbx_description
1 polymer ?
#
loop_
_entity_poly.entity_id
_entity_poly.type
_entity_poly.pdbx_seq_one_letter_code
_entity_poly.pdbx_strand_id
1 'polypeptide(L)'
;MNTVAYIVLAIHSICAIGLVLFVLLHSGKGTGVSSMLGGAMPSSPTGTGIIEKNLDRITIVFASGYAVTALALMVIYRPGS
;
A
#
# COMPACT_ATOMS: atom_id res chain seq x y z
N MET A 1 9.47 29.30 -0.12
CA MET A 1 9.81 27.89 -0.37
C MET A 1 10.11 27.24 0.97
N ASN A 2 9.11 26.61 1.55
CA ASN A 2 9.11 26.03 2.89
C ASN A 2 9.88 24.70 2.89
N THR A 3 11.15 24.72 3.31
CA THR A 3 12.02 23.53 3.44
C THR A 3 11.32 22.35 4.12
N VAL A 4 10.47 22.63 5.11
CA VAL A 4 9.64 21.64 5.81
C VAL A 4 8.68 20.91 4.86
N ALA A 5 8.04 21.61 3.92
CA ALA A 5 7.11 20.99 2.98
C ALA A 5 7.84 20.05 2.00
N TYR A 6 9.05 20.40 1.54
CA TYR A 6 9.85 19.52 0.69
C TYR A 6 10.25 18.22 1.40
N ILE A 7 10.60 18.31 2.69
CA ILE A 7 10.94 17.12 3.50
C ILE A 7 9.72 16.21 3.64
N VAL A 8 8.54 16.77 3.98
CA VAL A 8 7.31 15.99 4.12
C VAL A 8 6.89 15.36 2.79
N LEU A 9 7.06 16.07 1.67
CA LEU A 9 6.73 15.56 0.34
C LEU A 9 7.65 14.40 -0.05
N ALA A 10 8.96 14.49 0.23
CA ALA A 10 9.89 13.39 0.01
C ALA A 10 9.52 12.13 0.81
N ILE A 11 9.19 12.30 2.10
CA ILE A 11 8.74 11.20 2.97
C ILE A 11 7.44 10.58 2.44
N HIS A 12 6.49 11.42 2.03
CA HIS A 12 5.21 10.98 1.49
C HIS A 12 5.39 10.16 0.20
N SER A 13 6.24 10.60 -0.72
CA SER A 13 6.55 9.84 -1.95
C SER A 13 7.18 8.48 -1.65
N ILE A 14 8.07 8.38 -0.66
CA ILE A 14 8.67 7.10 -0.25
C ILE A 14 7.60 6.17 0.35
N CYS A 15 6.71 6.69 1.20
CA CYS A 15 5.58 5.91 1.73
C CYS A 15 4.63 5.44 0.63
N ALA A 16 4.36 6.27 -0.38
CA ALA A 16 3.50 5.93 -1.52
C ALA A 16 4.09 4.77 -2.34
N ILE A 17 5.37 4.86 -2.70
CA ILE A 17 6.06 3.81 -3.46
C ILE A 17 6.11 2.51 -2.66
N GLY A 18 6.46 2.58 -1.37
CA GLY A 18 6.46 1.42 -0.48
C GLY A 18 5.09 0.75 -0.42
N LEU A 19 4.01 1.52 -0.29
CA LEU A 19 2.65 1.00 -0.31
C LEU A 19 2.29 0.29 -1.60
N VAL A 20 2.59 0.89 -2.74
CA VAL A 20 2.32 0.26 -4.05
C VAL A 20 3.03 -1.09 -4.13
N LEU A 21 4.29 -1.17 -3.71
CA LEU A 21 5.04 -2.43 -3.69
C LEU A 21 4.41 -3.47 -2.74
N PHE A 22 4.06 -3.08 -1.51
CA PHE A 22 3.42 -3.98 -0.54
C PHE A 22 2.05 -4.49 -1.01
N VAL A 23 1.25 -3.63 -1.64
CA VAL A 23 -0.05 -4.02 -2.21
C VAL A 23 0.13 -4.96 -3.40
N LEU A 24 1.09 -4.71 -4.29
CA LEU A 24 1.36 -5.60 -5.43
C LEU A 24 1.88 -6.98 -4.99
N LEU A 25 2.69 -7.03 -3.93
CA LEU A 25 3.10 -8.30 -3.31
C LEU A 25 1.91 -9.10 -2.77
N HIS A 26 0.78 -8.45 -2.45
CA HIS A 26 -0.47 -9.10 -2.08
C HIS A 26 -1.21 -9.72 -3.29
N SER A 27 -1.13 -9.08 -4.45
CA SER A 27 -1.86 -9.48 -5.67
C SER A 27 -1.21 -10.62 -6.47
N GLY A 28 0.05 -10.98 -6.19
CA GLY A 28 0.81 -11.97 -6.98
C GLY A 28 0.21 -13.38 -7.04
N LYS A 29 -0.79 -13.71 -6.21
CA LYS A 29 -1.41 -15.04 -6.18
C LYS A 29 -2.71 -15.18 -6.99
N GLY A 30 -3.32 -14.08 -7.46
CA GLY A 30 -4.68 -14.08 -8.02
C GLY A 30 -4.86 -13.43 -9.39
N THR A 31 -3.80 -12.88 -10.00
CA THR A 31 -3.89 -12.12 -11.27
C THR A 31 -3.79 -12.98 -12.53
N GLY A 32 -3.67 -14.30 -12.40
CA GLY A 32 -3.66 -15.21 -13.54
C GLY A 32 -5.04 -15.23 -14.20
N VAL A 33 -5.10 -14.94 -15.50
CA VAL A 33 -6.30 -15.11 -16.34
C VAL A 33 -6.94 -16.50 -16.19
N SER A 34 -6.15 -17.52 -15.81
CA SER A 34 -6.58 -18.88 -15.47
C SER A 34 -7.58 -18.92 -14.30
N SER A 35 -7.34 -18.13 -13.23
CA SER A 35 -8.25 -18.05 -12.07
C SER A 35 -9.50 -17.20 -12.35
N MET A 36 -9.45 -16.31 -13.34
CA MET A 36 -10.57 -15.46 -13.76
C MET A 36 -11.46 -16.14 -14.83
N LEU A 37 -10.91 -17.07 -15.62
CA LEU A 37 -11.60 -17.74 -16.73
C LEU A 37 -12.06 -19.16 -16.39
N GLY A 38 -11.41 -19.84 -15.44
CA GLY A 38 -11.69 -21.23 -15.08
C GLY A 38 -12.19 -21.35 -13.65
N GLY A 39 -13.51 -21.34 -13.46
CA GLY A 39 -14.13 -21.63 -12.18
C GLY A 39 -13.72 -22.99 -11.58
N ALA A 40 -13.75 -23.07 -10.25
CA ALA A 40 -13.80 -24.29 -9.45
C ALA A 40 -12.56 -25.21 -9.44
N MET A 41 -11.36 -24.67 -9.19
CA MET A 41 -10.32 -25.50 -8.55
C MET A 41 -10.39 -25.26 -7.04
N PRO A 42 -10.58 -26.30 -6.19
CA PRO A 42 -10.62 -26.12 -4.75
C PRO A 42 -9.25 -25.59 -4.33
N SER A 43 -9.21 -24.33 -3.92
CA SER A 43 -8.03 -23.70 -3.34
C SER A 43 -7.70 -24.46 -2.07
N SER A 44 -6.86 -25.48 -2.19
CA SER A 44 -6.25 -26.14 -1.05
C SER A 44 -5.69 -25.06 -0.13
N PRO A 45 -5.93 -25.11 1.19
CA PRO A 45 -5.36 -24.17 2.15
C PRO A 45 -3.85 -24.38 2.16
N THR A 46 -3.17 -23.73 1.22
CA THR A 46 -1.72 -23.69 1.16
C THR A 46 -1.30 -22.96 2.43
N GLY A 47 -0.43 -23.57 3.25
CA GLY A 47 -0.05 -23.15 4.60
C GLY A 47 0.60 -21.76 4.74
N THR A 48 0.37 -20.84 3.81
CA THR A 48 0.84 -19.46 3.80
C THR A 48 -0.07 -18.46 4.51
N GLY A 49 -1.20 -18.87 5.10
CA GLY A 49 -2.16 -17.95 5.74
C GLY A 49 -1.57 -17.09 6.87
N ILE A 50 -0.51 -17.57 7.54
CA ILE A 50 0.24 -16.77 8.53
C ILE A 50 1.07 -15.68 7.85
N ILE A 51 1.75 -16.00 6.75
CA ILE A 51 2.57 -15.04 5.99
C ILE A 51 1.67 -13.96 5.38
N GLU A 52 0.50 -14.34 4.88
CA GLU A 52 -0.50 -13.40 4.33
C GLU A 52 -1.00 -12.43 5.40
N LYS A 53 -1.34 -12.93 6.59
CA LYS A 53 -1.77 -12.09 7.73
C LYS A 53 -0.68 -11.14 8.21
N ASN A 54 0.59 -11.55 8.17
CA ASN A 54 1.70 -10.68 8.54
C ASN A 54 1.94 -9.60 7.48
N LEU A 55 1.86 -9.97 6.20
CA LEU A 55 2.02 -9.02 5.10
C LEU A 55 0.87 -7.99 5.08
N ASP A 56 -0.36 -8.42 5.35
CA ASP A 56 -1.53 -7.54 5.50
C ASP A 56 -1.31 -6.53 6.62
N ARG A 57 -0.84 -6.98 7.79
CA ARG A 57 -0.53 -6.09 8.93
C ARG A 57 0.52 -5.04 8.57
N ILE A 58 1.58 -5.42 7.85
CA ILE A 58 2.62 -4.48 7.40
C ILE A 58 2.03 -3.46 6.42
N THR A 59 1.23 -3.92 5.44
CA THR A 59 0.56 -3.03 4.47
C THR A 59 -0.36 -2.03 5.17
N ILE A 60 -1.14 -2.46 6.18
CA ILE A 60 -2.02 -1.58 6.96
C ILE A 60 -1.23 -0.48 7.69
N VAL A 61 -0.08 -0.82 8.27
CA VAL A 61 0.79 0.16 8.94
C VAL A 61 1.28 1.20 7.93
N PHE A 62 1.78 0.78 6.77
CA PHE A 62 2.19 1.72 5.71
C PHE A 62 1.03 2.54 5.16
N ALA A 63 -0.17 1.95 5.03
CA ALA A 63 -1.39 2.60 4.55
C ALA A 63 -1.81 3.73 5.50
N SER A 64 -1.80 3.46 6.80
CA SER A 64 -2.10 4.45 7.82
C SER A 64 -1.08 5.61 7.82
N GLY A 65 0.22 5.32 7.69
CA GLY A 65 1.27 6.34 7.61
C GLY A 65 1.16 7.23 6.36
N TYR A 66 0.84 6.65 5.21
CA TYR A 66 0.56 7.41 3.99
C TYR A 66 -0.67 8.31 4.15
N ALA A 67 -1.76 7.80 4.72
CA ALA A 67 -2.97 8.61 4.96
C ALA A 67 -2.70 9.80 5.88
N VAL A 68 -1.95 9.59 6.98
CA VAL A 68 -1.55 10.67 7.90
C VAL A 68 -0.67 11.70 7.21
N THR A 69 0.35 11.27 6.46
CA THR A 69 1.23 12.20 5.73
C THR A 69 0.49 12.95 4.61
N ALA A 70 -0.47 12.31 3.93
CA ALA A 70 -1.34 12.95 2.94
C ALA A 70 -2.17 14.07 3.56
N LEU A 71 -2.81 13.80 4.70
CA LEU A 71 -3.61 14.80 5.42
C LEU A 71 -2.73 15.92 5.98
N ALA A 72 -1.54 15.60 6.50
CA ALA A 72 -0.59 16.60 6.96
C ALA A 72 -0.15 17.52 5.81
N LEU A 73 0.17 16.97 4.64
CA LEU A 73 0.48 17.77 3.45
C LEU A 73 -0.71 18.62 3.01
N MET A 74 -1.93 18.10 3.05
CA MET A 74 -3.13 18.86 2.69
C MET A 74 -3.36 20.08 3.60
N VAL A 75 -3.04 19.97 4.89
CA VAL A 75 -3.17 21.08 5.86
C VAL A 75 -2.00 22.06 5.75
N ILE A 76 -0.77 21.55 5.61
CA ILE A 76 0.47 22.37 5.59
C ILE A 76 0.61 23.09 4.23
N TYR A 77 0.32 22.39 3.15
CA TYR A 77 0.37 22.90 1.79
C TYR A 77 -1.01 23.44 1.41
N ARG A 78 -1.42 24.54 2.05
CA ARG A 78 -2.65 25.24 1.66
C ARG A 78 -2.45 25.82 0.26
N PRO A 79 -3.17 25.35 -0.78
CA PRO A 79 -3.09 25.93 -2.11
C PRO A 79 -3.83 27.27 -2.06
N GLY A 80 -3.09 28.36 -1.80
CA GLY A 80 -3.70 29.69 -1.66
C GLY A 80 -2.90 30.74 -0.89
N SER A 81 -1.56 30.69 -0.93
CA SER A 81 -0.70 31.85 -0.62
C SER A 81 0.08 32.25 -1.85
#